data_AF-A0A973G685-F1
#
_entry.id   AF-A0A973G685-F1
#
_cell.length_a   1.000
_cell.length_b   1.000
_cell.length_c   1.000
_cell.angle_alpha   90.00
_cell.angle_beta   90.00
_cell.angle_gamma   90.00
#
_symmetry.space_group_name_H-M   'P 1'
#
loop_
_entity.id
_entity.type
_entity.pdbx_description
1 polymer ?
#
loop_
_entity_poly.entity_id
_entity_poly.type
_entity_poly.pdbx_seq_one_letter_code
_entity_poly.pdbx_strand_id
1 'polypeptide(L)'
;FGGIYAFFLGKHVVEYVHDPDLALAHVQWLGVAFVVLALVVPWLVARVSYWLLSARWFGIASAWVLDTLRLRRPYDPTPTAWDWAFKQGEAGWVRVRLDDGLWLGGFYGGRSYVSSYPYPQEVFVQQGWVIDVDGTFTDVCHAPNGMVIKCDRAVSVDFLPLTTDTEEQASDREEQEAS
;
A
#
# COMPACT_ATOMS: atom_id res chain seq x y z
N PHE A 1 -9.11 39.25 10.37
CA PHE A 1 -7.82 39.98 10.37
C PHE A 1 -7.95 41.52 10.45
N GLY A 2 -9.09 42.16 10.12
CA GLY A 2 -9.23 43.63 10.19
C GLY A 2 -9.48 44.25 11.57
N GLY A 3 -9.99 43.51 12.56
CA GLY A 3 -10.38 44.08 13.86
C GLY A 3 -9.22 44.46 14.79
N ILE A 4 -8.08 43.78 14.69
CA ILE A 4 -6.89 44.06 15.54
C ILE A 4 -6.24 45.39 15.13
N TYR A 5 -6.26 45.71 13.84
CA TYR A 5 -5.75 46.98 13.30
C TYR A 5 -6.56 48.18 13.81
N ALA A 6 -7.89 48.07 13.84
CA ALA A 6 -8.75 49.17 14.31
C ALA A 6 -8.53 49.49 15.79
N PHE A 7 -8.31 48.47 16.63
CA PHE A 7 -8.17 48.66 18.07
C PHE A 7 -6.81 49.24 18.47
N PHE A 8 -5.72 48.81 17.82
CA PHE A 8 -4.37 49.31 18.15
C PHE A 8 -4.04 50.65 17.48
N LEU A 9 -4.53 50.86 16.25
CA LEU A 9 -4.24 52.08 15.49
C LEU A 9 -5.19 53.23 15.84
N GLY A 10 -6.42 52.93 16.27
CA GLY A 10 -7.45 53.94 16.57
C GLY A 10 -7.05 54.92 17.66
N LYS A 11 -6.44 54.46 18.76
CA LYS A 11 -6.04 55.34 19.87
C LYS A 11 -4.88 56.28 19.51
N HIS A 12 -3.94 55.82 18.68
CA HIS A 12 -2.79 56.63 18.27
C HIS A 12 -3.14 57.64 17.16
N VAL A 13 -4.11 57.32 16.30
CA VAL A 13 -4.58 58.24 15.26
C VAL A 13 -5.41 59.38 15.86
N VAL A 14 -6.18 59.11 16.93
CA VAL A 14 -7.01 60.14 17.59
C VAL A 14 -6.16 61.15 18.37
N GLU A 15 -5.08 60.70 19.00
CA GLU A 15 -4.12 61.58 19.68
C GLU A 15 -3.34 62.45 18.68
N TYR A 16 -3.13 61.94 17.46
CA TYR A 16 -2.44 62.66 16.37
C TYR A 16 -3.29 63.77 15.71
N VAL A 17 -4.61 63.69 15.81
CA VAL A 17 -5.53 64.68 15.22
C VAL A 17 -5.69 65.92 16.13
N HIS A 18 -5.31 65.82 17.40
CA HIS A 18 -5.50 66.92 18.37
C HIS A 18 -4.37 67.96 18.41
N ASP A 19 -3.16 67.66 17.89
CA ASP A 19 -2.02 68.58 17.86
C ASP A 19 -1.46 68.77 16.42
N PRO A 20 -2.04 69.68 15.61
CA PRO A 20 -1.64 69.89 14.22
C PRO A 20 -0.25 70.55 14.04
N ASP A 21 0.33 71.11 15.09
CA ASP A 21 1.62 71.83 15.01
C ASP A 21 2.85 70.90 15.01
N LEU A 22 2.72 69.64 15.43
CA LEU A 22 3.80 68.63 15.38
C LEU A 22 3.84 67.84 14.07
N ALA A 23 2.76 67.84 13.29
CA ALA A 23 2.64 67.07 12.05
C ALA A 23 3.43 67.67 10.87
N LEU A 24 3.68 68.98 10.88
CA LEU A 24 4.34 69.68 9.77
C LEU A 24 5.88 69.59 9.82
N ALA A 25 6.49 69.32 10.99
CA ALA A 25 7.94 69.25 11.12
C ALA A 25 8.55 67.90 10.68
N HIS A 26 7.76 66.82 10.65
CA HIS A 26 8.29 65.44 10.50
C HIS A 26 7.52 64.58 9.48
N VAL A 27 6.93 65.19 8.44
CA VAL A 27 6.17 64.48 7.39
C VAL A 27 7.00 63.36 6.70
N GLN A 28 8.31 63.56 6.58
CA GLN A 28 9.25 62.59 6.02
C GLN A 28 9.41 61.34 6.88
N TRP A 29 9.37 61.47 8.22
CA TRP A 29 9.47 60.34 9.14
C TRP A 29 8.18 59.52 9.18
N LEU A 30 7.02 60.17 9.04
CA LEU A 30 5.73 59.50 8.87
C LEU A 30 5.66 58.69 7.58
N GLY A 31 6.13 59.26 6.47
CA GLY A 31 6.20 58.56 5.18
C GLY A 31 7.09 57.32 5.25
N VAL A 32 8.28 57.44 5.87
CA VAL A 32 9.18 56.30 6.07
C VAL A 32 8.57 55.26 7.01
N ALA A 33 7.93 55.67 8.10
CA ALA A 33 7.25 54.74 9.01
C ALA A 33 6.14 53.95 8.31
N PHE A 34 5.37 54.59 7.42
CA PHE A 34 4.33 53.92 6.63
C PHE A 34 4.92 52.91 5.62
N VAL A 35 5.98 53.30 4.91
CA VAL A 35 6.66 52.40 3.95
C VAL A 35 7.31 51.20 4.65
N VAL A 36 7.95 51.44 5.80
CA VAL A 36 8.53 50.38 6.63
C VAL A 36 7.44 49.44 7.13
N LEU A 37 6.31 49.96 7.62
CA LEU A 37 5.18 49.13 8.04
C LEU A 37 4.64 48.28 6.87
N ALA A 38 4.49 48.88 5.69
CA ALA A 38 3.98 48.22 4.49
C ALA A 38 4.91 47.11 3.96
N LEU A 39 6.21 47.17 4.23
CA LEU A 39 7.18 46.14 3.84
C LEU A 39 7.42 45.10 4.93
N VAL A 40 7.47 45.52 6.19
CA VAL A 40 7.75 44.64 7.34
C VAL A 40 6.58 43.73 7.62
N VAL A 41 5.33 44.20 7.46
CA VAL A 41 4.14 43.39 7.75
C VAL A 41 4.02 42.19 6.79
N PRO A 42 4.08 42.34 5.45
CA PRO A 42 4.07 41.20 4.53
C PRO A 42 5.25 40.25 4.74
N TRP A 43 6.43 40.78 5.07
CA TRP A 43 7.62 39.96 5.33
C TRP A 43 7.46 39.10 6.59
N LEU A 44 6.94 39.68 7.68
CA LEU A 44 6.64 38.93 8.90
C LEU A 44 5.54 37.88 8.68
N VAL A 45 4.49 38.22 7.94
CA VAL A 45 3.43 37.27 7.58
C VAL A 45 3.98 36.11 6.75
N ALA A 46 4.83 36.39 5.76
CA ALA A 46 5.51 35.37 4.96
C ALA A 46 6.45 34.49 5.82
N ARG A 47 7.18 35.09 6.75
CA ARG A 47 8.11 34.36 7.64
C ARG A 47 7.37 33.45 8.61
N VAL A 48 6.28 33.93 9.21
CA VAL A 48 5.45 33.17 10.16
C VAL A 48 4.69 32.06 9.43
N SER A 49 4.12 32.33 8.25
CA SER A 49 3.45 31.31 7.44
C SER A 49 4.43 30.24 6.95
N TYR A 50 5.64 30.62 6.52
CA TYR A 50 6.71 29.67 6.21
C TYR A 50 7.10 28.84 7.43
N TRP A 51 7.20 29.45 8.62
CA TRP A 51 7.51 28.72 9.85
C TRP A 51 6.38 27.75 10.24
N LEU A 52 5.10 28.13 10.10
CA LEU A 52 3.95 27.26 10.36
C LEU A 52 3.86 26.08 9.39
N LEU A 53 4.09 26.32 8.10
CA LEU A 53 3.98 25.30 7.04
C LEU A 53 5.23 24.41 6.94
N SER A 54 6.42 24.96 7.24
CA SER A 54 7.68 24.23 7.22
C SER A 54 7.99 23.53 8.55
N ALA A 55 7.19 23.76 9.58
CA ALA A 55 7.34 23.06 10.83
C ALA A 55 6.92 21.59 10.61
N ARG A 56 7.93 20.72 10.64
CA ARG A 56 7.91 19.27 10.31
C ARG A 56 6.78 18.47 11.00
N TRP A 57 6.17 19.01 12.05
CA TRP A 57 5.00 18.43 12.72
C TRP A 57 3.73 18.47 11.87
N PHE A 58 3.56 19.41 10.92
CA PHE A 58 2.38 19.44 10.04
C PHE A 58 2.34 18.24 9.07
N GLY A 59 3.52 17.71 8.68
CA GLY A 59 3.60 16.45 7.93
C GLY A 59 3.18 15.24 8.76
N ILE A 60 3.49 15.23 10.06
CA ILE A 60 3.12 14.15 10.99
C ILE A 60 1.63 14.26 11.36
N ALA A 61 1.13 15.46 11.64
CA ALA A 61 -0.26 15.72 11.97
C ALA A 61 -1.18 15.44 10.78
N SER A 62 -0.80 15.86 9.56
CA SER A 62 -1.58 15.54 8.36
C SER A 62 -1.58 14.04 8.07
N ALA A 63 -0.46 13.34 8.27
CA ALA A 63 -0.41 11.88 8.17
C ALA A 63 -1.34 11.19 9.19
N TRP A 64 -1.38 11.66 10.44
CA TRP A 64 -2.25 11.11 11.50
C TRP A 64 -3.74 11.36 11.23
N VAL A 65 -4.08 12.54 10.68
CA VAL A 65 -5.44 12.90 10.27
C VAL A 65 -5.89 12.09 9.05
N LEU A 66 -5.02 11.91 8.06
CA LEU A 66 -5.28 11.07 6.87
C LEU A 66 -5.47 9.58 7.23
N ASP A 67 -4.73 9.10 8.24
CA ASP A 67 -4.86 7.74 8.77
C ASP A 67 -6.16 7.55 9.57
N THR A 68 -6.47 8.48 10.47
CA THR A 68 -7.75 8.50 11.22
C THR A 68 -8.97 8.54 10.32
N LEU A 69 -8.92 9.33 9.24
CA LEU A 69 -10.02 9.45 8.29
C LEU A 69 -10.11 8.25 7.31
N ARG A 70 -9.24 7.24 7.42
CA ARG A 70 -9.17 6.07 6.52
C ARG A 70 -9.11 6.44 5.02
N LEU A 71 -8.65 7.65 4.70
CA LEU A 71 -8.52 8.13 3.32
C LEU A 71 -7.24 7.60 2.65
N ARG A 72 -6.33 7.03 3.44
CA ARG A 72 -5.27 6.16 2.93
C ARG A 72 -5.88 4.79 2.64
N ARG A 73 -6.29 4.56 1.39
CA ARG A 73 -6.37 3.19 0.88
C ARG A 73 -5.01 2.54 1.13
N PRO A 74 -4.95 1.36 1.75
CA PRO A 74 -3.70 0.60 1.84
C PRO A 74 -3.17 0.44 0.42
N TYR A 75 -1.98 0.99 0.17
CA TYR A 75 -1.22 0.66 -1.02
C TYR A 75 -0.75 -0.77 -0.80
N ASP A 76 -1.52 -1.74 -1.29
CA ASP A 76 -1.17 -3.14 -1.20
C ASP A 76 -0.14 -3.46 -2.29
N PRO A 77 1.13 -3.73 -1.93
CA PRO A 77 2.19 -3.99 -2.90
C PRO A 77 2.09 -5.37 -3.55
N THR A 78 1.06 -6.17 -3.25
CA THR A 78 0.73 -7.38 -4.04
C THR A 78 -0.27 -7.01 -5.14
N PRO A 79 0.19 -6.73 -6.37
CA PRO A 79 -0.69 -6.28 -7.46
C PRO A 79 -1.70 -7.34 -7.90
N THR A 80 -1.46 -8.62 -7.58
CA THR A 80 -2.31 -9.73 -8.03
C THR A 80 -2.64 -10.73 -6.92
N ALA A 81 -3.84 -11.32 -6.98
CA ALA A 81 -4.26 -12.41 -6.08
C ALA A 81 -3.32 -13.63 -6.17
N TRP A 82 -2.67 -13.81 -7.31
CA TRP A 82 -1.61 -14.77 -7.56
C TRP A 82 -0.42 -14.60 -6.59
N ASP A 83 0.15 -13.39 -6.55
CA ASP A 83 1.28 -13.09 -5.66
C ASP A 83 0.90 -13.29 -4.18
N TRP A 84 -0.35 -12.98 -3.82
CA TRP A 84 -0.86 -13.20 -2.46
C TRP A 84 -1.01 -14.69 -2.11
N ALA A 85 -1.51 -15.51 -3.03
CA ALA A 85 -1.68 -16.95 -2.84
C ALA A 85 -0.34 -17.67 -2.68
N PHE A 86 0.62 -17.43 -3.57
CA PHE A 86 1.94 -18.08 -3.51
C PHE A 86 2.85 -17.55 -2.41
N LYS A 87 2.58 -16.35 -1.87
CA LYS A 87 3.29 -15.84 -0.68
C LYS A 87 2.92 -16.59 0.61
N GLN A 88 1.72 -17.14 0.68
CA GLN A 88 1.26 -17.97 1.81
C GLN A 88 1.46 -19.47 1.59
N GLY A 89 1.71 -19.88 0.34
CA GLY A 89 1.84 -21.29 -0.02
C GLY A 89 3.06 -21.95 0.64
N GLU A 90 2.79 -22.94 1.48
CA GLU A 90 3.80 -23.89 1.95
C GLU A 90 4.10 -24.94 0.87
N ALA A 91 5.10 -25.80 1.09
CA ALA A 91 5.35 -26.92 0.20
C ALA A 91 4.11 -27.82 0.14
N GLY A 92 3.70 -28.21 -1.07
CA GLY A 92 2.40 -28.84 -1.29
C GLY A 92 2.21 -29.34 -2.71
N TRP A 93 1.05 -29.93 -2.96
CA TRP A 93 0.65 -30.32 -4.30
C TRP A 93 -0.09 -29.16 -4.95
N VAL A 94 0.28 -28.84 -6.18
CA VAL A 94 -0.35 -27.77 -6.95
C VAL A 94 -0.94 -28.36 -8.22
N ARG A 95 -2.21 -28.07 -8.48
CA ARG A 95 -2.88 -28.41 -9.74
C ARG A 95 -3.51 -27.19 -10.36
N VAL A 96 -3.46 -27.13 -11.67
CA VAL A 96 -3.93 -26.03 -12.51
C VAL A 96 -4.97 -26.60 -13.46
N ARG A 97 -6.17 -26.03 -13.42
CA ARG A 97 -7.23 -26.34 -14.37
C ARG A 97 -7.16 -25.37 -15.53
N LEU A 98 -7.03 -25.90 -16.74
CA LEU A 98 -7.07 -25.09 -17.95
C LEU A 98 -8.52 -24.93 -18.44
N ASP A 99 -8.72 -23.96 -19.31
CA ASP A 99 -10.03 -23.64 -19.90
C ASP A 99 -10.55 -24.71 -20.88
N ASP A 100 -9.66 -25.55 -21.40
CA ASP A 100 -9.99 -26.75 -22.19
C ASP A 100 -10.43 -27.96 -21.33
N GLY A 101 -10.39 -27.82 -20.00
CA GLY A 101 -10.72 -28.88 -19.06
C GLY A 101 -9.57 -29.83 -18.73
N LEU A 102 -8.36 -29.60 -19.28
CA LEU A 102 -7.17 -30.35 -18.89
C LEU A 102 -6.70 -29.93 -17.49
N TRP A 103 -6.19 -30.92 -16.76
CA TRP A 103 -5.51 -30.70 -15.49
C TRP A 103 -4.03 -30.93 -15.64
N LEU A 104 -3.24 -29.96 -15.19
CA LEU A 104 -1.79 -30.05 -15.11
C LEU A 104 -1.36 -29.73 -13.69
N GLY A 105 -0.41 -30.48 -13.16
CA GLY A 105 0.09 -30.16 -11.83
C GLY A 105 1.23 -31.04 -11.40
N GLY A 106 1.62 -30.85 -10.17
CA GLY A 106 2.76 -31.53 -9.61
C GLY A 106 3.11 -31.01 -8.23
N PHE A 107 4.25 -31.48 -7.76
CA PHE A 107 4.72 -31.15 -6.43
C PHE A 107 5.45 -29.79 -6.43
N TYR A 108 4.97 -28.90 -5.57
CA TYR A 108 5.55 -27.58 -5.31
C TYR A 108 6.39 -27.63 -4.03
N GLY A 109 7.70 -27.43 -4.15
CA GLY A 109 8.63 -27.55 -3.03
C GLY A 109 9.80 -26.56 -3.11
N GLY A 110 10.89 -26.85 -2.39
CA GLY A 110 12.03 -25.93 -2.29
C GLY A 110 12.78 -25.65 -3.61
N ARG A 111 12.55 -26.46 -4.65
CA ARG A 111 13.09 -26.23 -6.00
C ARG A 111 12.04 -25.73 -7.00
N SER A 112 10.86 -25.36 -6.53
CA SER A 112 9.80 -24.81 -7.36
C SER A 112 9.91 -23.28 -7.47
N TYR A 113 9.34 -22.71 -8.53
CA TYR A 113 9.39 -21.28 -8.78
C TYR A 113 8.06 -20.80 -9.35
N VAL A 114 7.72 -19.54 -9.08
CA VAL A 114 6.51 -18.91 -9.60
C VAL A 114 6.89 -17.54 -10.10
N SER A 115 6.43 -17.19 -11.30
CA SER A 115 6.61 -15.82 -11.78
C SER A 115 5.72 -14.86 -10.99
N SER A 116 6.27 -13.69 -10.72
CA SER A 116 5.54 -12.58 -10.08
C SER A 116 5.33 -11.44 -11.07
N TYR A 117 4.39 -10.55 -10.76
CA TYR A 117 4.16 -9.34 -11.54
C TYR A 117 5.46 -8.54 -11.77
N PRO A 118 5.69 -7.98 -12.97
CA PRO A 118 4.80 -7.85 -14.14
C PRO A 118 4.89 -8.97 -15.18
N TYR A 119 5.54 -10.10 -14.85
CA TYR A 119 5.73 -11.19 -15.80
C TYR A 119 4.47 -12.06 -15.94
N PRO A 120 4.28 -12.76 -17.08
CA PRO A 120 3.18 -13.70 -17.26
C PRO A 120 3.17 -14.76 -16.16
N GLN A 121 1.99 -15.15 -15.68
CA GLN A 121 1.83 -16.14 -14.61
C GLN A 121 2.25 -17.53 -15.09
N GLU A 122 3.31 -18.05 -14.49
CA GLU A 122 3.91 -19.34 -14.79
C GLU A 122 4.32 -20.00 -13.48
N VAL A 123 4.12 -21.32 -13.41
CA VAL A 123 4.48 -22.14 -12.25
C VAL A 123 5.47 -23.20 -12.70
N PHE A 124 6.65 -23.20 -12.10
CA PHE A 124 7.59 -24.30 -12.18
C PHE A 124 7.40 -25.22 -10.98
N VAL A 125 6.94 -26.45 -11.24
CA VAL A 125 6.88 -27.52 -10.24
C VAL A 125 8.14 -28.38 -10.32
N GLN A 126 8.68 -28.82 -9.19
CA GLN A 126 9.90 -29.62 -9.16
C GLN A 126 9.70 -31.07 -9.65
N GLN A 127 8.45 -31.56 -9.60
CA GLN A 127 8.04 -32.84 -10.17
C GLN A 127 6.66 -32.68 -10.80
N GLY A 128 6.52 -32.98 -12.09
CA GLY A 128 5.23 -32.98 -12.78
C GLY A 128 4.57 -34.35 -12.74
N TRP A 129 3.30 -34.37 -12.36
CA TRP A 129 2.51 -35.59 -12.18
C TRP A 129 1.34 -35.60 -13.16
N VAL A 130 0.93 -36.80 -13.59
CA VAL A 130 -0.28 -36.95 -14.39
C VAL A 130 -1.49 -36.70 -13.48
N ILE A 131 -2.46 -35.93 -13.98
CA ILE A 131 -3.73 -35.67 -13.31
C ILE A 131 -4.83 -36.17 -14.22
N ASP A 132 -5.79 -36.88 -13.63
CA ASP A 132 -6.97 -37.35 -14.35
C ASP A 132 -7.93 -36.18 -14.66
N VAL A 133 -8.92 -36.40 -15.52
CA VAL A 133 -9.95 -35.43 -15.89
C VAL A 133 -10.75 -34.95 -14.66
N ASP A 134 -10.87 -35.80 -13.65
CA ASP A 134 -11.53 -35.49 -12.37
C ASP A 134 -10.68 -34.62 -11.42
N GLY A 135 -9.43 -34.32 -11.79
CA GLY A 135 -8.51 -33.50 -10.99
C GLY A 135 -7.72 -34.28 -9.92
N THR A 136 -7.80 -35.61 -9.94
CA THR A 136 -7.07 -36.52 -9.02
C THR A 136 -5.66 -36.80 -9.54
N PHE A 137 -4.65 -36.68 -8.68
CA PHE A 137 -3.28 -37.06 -9.02
C PHE A 137 -3.18 -38.57 -9.21
N THR A 138 -2.59 -38.99 -10.33
CA THR A 138 -2.25 -40.40 -10.59
C THR A 138 -0.86 -40.72 -10.06
N ASP A 139 -0.55 -41.99 -9.79
CA ASP A 139 0.77 -42.40 -9.24
C ASP A 139 1.92 -42.38 -10.29
N VAL A 140 1.74 -41.62 -11.38
CA VAL A 140 2.67 -41.55 -12.51
C VAL A 140 3.31 -40.17 -12.57
N CYS A 141 4.59 -40.13 -12.23
CA CYS A 141 5.42 -38.94 -12.42
C CYS A 141 5.85 -38.84 -13.90
N HIS A 142 5.27 -37.89 -14.63
CA HIS A 142 5.57 -37.65 -16.04
C HIS A 142 6.87 -36.82 -16.22
N ALA A 143 7.16 -35.91 -15.29
CA ALA A 143 8.29 -34.98 -15.40
C ALA A 143 9.07 -34.89 -14.07
N PRO A 144 9.96 -35.86 -13.78
CA PRO A 144 10.68 -35.93 -12.50
C PRO A 144 11.71 -34.82 -12.28
N ASN A 145 12.16 -34.17 -13.36
CA ASN A 145 13.10 -33.04 -13.32
C ASN A 145 12.41 -31.67 -13.30
N GLY A 146 11.09 -31.68 -13.20
CA GLY A 146 10.25 -30.49 -13.13
C GLY A 146 9.52 -30.17 -14.43
N MET A 147 8.50 -29.32 -14.30
CA MET A 147 7.58 -28.96 -15.37
C MET A 147 7.20 -27.49 -15.22
N VAL A 148 7.23 -26.75 -16.33
CA VAL A 148 6.71 -25.38 -16.39
C VAL A 148 5.27 -25.42 -16.88
N ILE A 149 4.36 -24.86 -16.09
CA ILE A 149 2.94 -24.73 -16.41
C ILE A 149 2.68 -23.25 -16.69
N LYS A 150 2.17 -22.96 -17.89
CA LYS A 150 1.73 -21.61 -18.25
C LYS A 150 0.29 -21.41 -17.75
N CYS A 151 0.08 -20.38 -16.95
CA CYS A 151 -1.22 -20.11 -16.34
C CYS A 151 -2.03 -19.05 -17.09
N ASP A 152 -1.61 -18.67 -18.30
CA ASP A 152 -2.32 -17.72 -19.18
C ASP A 152 -3.76 -18.17 -19.52
N ARG A 153 -3.99 -19.49 -19.58
CA ARG A 153 -5.32 -20.10 -19.80
C ARG A 153 -5.86 -20.83 -18.58
N ALA A 154 -5.26 -20.60 -17.40
CA ALA A 154 -5.70 -21.24 -16.18
C ALA A 154 -7.04 -20.64 -15.71
N VAL A 155 -8.01 -21.51 -15.45
CA VAL A 155 -9.29 -21.16 -14.83
C VAL A 155 -9.16 -21.13 -13.30
N SER A 156 -8.46 -22.10 -12.73
CA SER A 156 -8.20 -22.19 -11.29
C SER A 156 -6.85 -22.84 -10.99
N VAL A 157 -6.27 -22.45 -9.85
CA VAL A 157 -5.08 -23.09 -9.28
C VAL A 157 -5.43 -23.52 -7.86
N ASP A 158 -5.37 -24.83 -7.63
CA ASP A 158 -5.67 -25.42 -6.34
C ASP A 158 -4.36 -25.82 -5.65
N PHE A 159 -4.27 -25.50 -4.36
CA PHE A 159 -3.19 -25.88 -3.48
C PHE A 159 -3.70 -26.95 -2.53
N LEU A 160 -3.13 -28.15 -2.60
CA LEU A 160 -3.42 -29.21 -1.66
C LEU A 160 -2.26 -29.30 -0.66
N PRO A 161 -2.56 -29.37 0.65
CA PRO A 161 -1.54 -29.57 1.66
C PRO A 161 -0.79 -30.89 1.43
N LEU A 162 0.42 -30.96 1.98
CA LEU A 162 1.08 -32.23 2.27
C LEU A 162 0.30 -32.92 3.41
N THR A 163 -0.92 -33.37 3.17
CA THR A 163 -1.61 -34.20 4.16
C THR A 163 -0.96 -35.57 4.20
N THR A 164 -0.54 -35.94 5.41
CA THR A 164 -0.13 -37.26 5.85
C THR A 164 -1.33 -38.22 5.79
N ASP A 165 -1.95 -38.39 4.62
CA ASP A 165 -3.16 -39.23 4.47
C ASP A 165 -2.85 -40.74 4.54
N THR A 166 -1.59 -41.10 4.78
CA THR A 166 -1.21 -42.48 5.09
C THR A 166 -1.78 -42.98 6.42
N GLU A 167 -2.11 -42.09 7.38
CA GLU A 167 -2.61 -42.53 8.69
C GLU A 167 -4.13 -42.77 8.71
N GLU A 168 -4.95 -41.96 8.02
CA GLU A 168 -6.42 -42.18 7.98
C GLU A 168 -6.83 -43.34 7.05
N GLN A 169 -6.15 -43.52 5.90
CA GLN A 169 -6.48 -44.63 4.99
C GLN A 169 -5.96 -46.00 5.46
N ALA A 170 -4.94 -46.03 6.34
CA ALA A 170 -4.49 -47.26 6.98
C ALA A 170 -5.45 -47.71 8.10
N SER A 171 -5.98 -46.77 8.88
CA SER A 171 -6.97 -47.04 9.93
C SER A 171 -8.24 -47.66 9.36
N ASP A 172 -8.78 -47.10 8.27
CA ASP A 172 -10.02 -47.60 7.67
C ASP A 172 -9.83 -48.98 7.00
N ARG A 173 -8.60 -49.29 6.56
CA ARG A 173 -8.26 -50.59 5.95
C ARG A 173 -8.04 -51.68 7.00
N GLU A 174 -7.41 -51.35 8.13
CA GLU A 174 -7.25 -52.27 9.25
C GLU A 174 -8.60 -52.59 9.93
N GLU A 175 -9.52 -51.62 10.00
CA GLU A 175 -10.86 -51.84 10.57
C GLU A 175 -11.79 -52.64 9.64
N GLN A 176 -11.60 -52.55 8.31
CA GLN A 176 -12.31 -53.38 7.32
C GLN A 176 -11.75 -54.81 7.18
N GLU A 177 -10.46 -55.04 7.43
CA GLU A 177 -9.88 -56.39 7.43
C GLU A 177 -10.07 -57.13 8.78
N ALA A 178 -10.50 -56.42 9.84
CA ALA A 178 -10.76 -56.98 11.17
C ALA A 178 -12.25 -57.30 11.47
N SER A 179 -13.17 -57.08 10.53
CA SER A 179 -14.59 -57.49 10.58
C SER A 179 -14.91 -58.63 9.61
#